data_AF-A0A6A6G1Z9-F1
#
_entry.id   AF-A0A6A6G1Z9-F1
#
_cell.length_a   1.000
_cell.length_b   1.000
_cell.length_c   1.000
_cell.angle_alpha   90.00
_cell.angle_beta   90.00
_cell.angle_gamma   90.00
#
_symmetry.space_group_name_H-M   'P 1'
#
loop_
_entity.id
_entity.type
_entity.pdbx_description
1 polymer ?
#
loop_
_entity_poly.entity_id
_entity_poly.type
_entity_poly.pdbx_seq_one_letter_code
_entity_poly.pdbx_strand_id
1 'polypeptide(L)'
;MTSNVLSNPDRGLAREDSPTQAIGDQNGHGVPTLVARQSDKNIKILVAGDSITQGAEGDYTWRWRLLSWLQSDGTATKVTFVGPYPGTQNPDPPQDPQPPLFYGQTPPATPPRVTGGYATAVPTAFIPENNHLALWGRQVAQVVPEIGGVVEKYKPDYLLVALGFNDMGWLVSDWAGTLTSIRSIVANARQANSNLRIVLATVPNRTFIRQDLVDNTTRYNNEIRNVVAALSTPTSPITLAEFAKEYACGPTGDCPAAYDGLHPNALGEWQIAKAFSDALVKHGLRTKGITVPTIIDEPTVLTPQIVAESAPWGVNVTWDKVYGSRGYDTRSRVKGSMTWSEGVSNTNRMHITFTAAGVDWEFQVRASRGAADKYKSAWSDVKTATATKSGAPGPKGIQAAPKNGGVTVTWSPPDGSWAVQQYEVIVLDKDIPGAYIQAWSFGTNGAAFITGLVNGHKYDLWIATWATINGQLVRGDPTGGPGFTPGSGAVGVPSGLKVTTKDATTVDLGWAAVTGASGYKVYLRNINDGSAYSTDGGVIQGTSHGMAFLFPGVWNFEFCVSTLVGSAESAKSPCIAAQRPA
;
A
#
# COMPACT_ATOMS: atom_id res chain seq x y z
N MET A 1 -65.29 2.07 -8.63
CA MET A 1 -66.02 0.88 -8.16
C MET A 1 -65.68 0.69 -6.68
N THR A 2 -66.73 0.65 -5.88
CA THR A 2 -66.88 0.11 -4.50
C THR A 2 -66.01 0.65 -3.36
N SER A 3 -66.69 1.47 -2.55
CA SER A 3 -66.49 1.80 -1.15
C SER A 3 -66.95 0.68 -0.19
N ASN A 4 -66.57 0.82 1.09
CA ASN A 4 -67.35 0.63 2.36
C ASN A 4 -66.37 0.17 3.46
N VAL A 5 -66.09 0.88 4.57
CA VAL A 5 -66.88 1.58 5.61
C VAL A 5 -67.63 0.63 6.58
N LEU A 6 -67.55 1.01 7.87
CA LEU A 6 -68.33 0.66 9.09
C LEU A 6 -67.50 -0.11 10.14
N SER A 7 -67.52 0.18 11.46
CA SER A 7 -68.32 1.11 12.27
C SER A 7 -67.79 1.19 13.73
N ASN A 8 -68.09 2.33 14.37
CA ASN A 8 -68.09 2.80 15.77
C ASN A 8 -68.78 1.84 16.80
N PRO A 9 -69.03 2.11 18.12
CA PRO A 9 -68.87 3.35 18.93
C PRO A 9 -68.55 3.21 20.47
N ASP A 10 -68.50 4.37 21.15
CA ASP A 10 -69.22 4.74 22.41
C ASP A 10 -68.47 5.11 23.73
N ARG A 11 -68.65 6.41 24.08
CA ARG A 11 -69.24 7.01 25.33
C ARG A 11 -68.41 7.42 26.57
N GLY A 12 -68.60 8.71 26.91
CA GLY A 12 -69.07 9.20 28.24
C GLY A 12 -68.05 10.04 29.04
N LEU A 13 -68.35 11.13 29.79
CA LEU A 13 -69.34 12.23 29.83
C LEU A 13 -68.98 13.08 31.10
N ALA A 14 -69.25 14.40 31.06
CA ALA A 14 -69.55 15.37 32.18
C ALA A 14 -68.45 15.76 33.21
N ARG A 15 -68.06 17.06 33.36
CA ARG A 15 -68.65 18.22 34.12
C ARG A 15 -68.53 18.05 35.65
N GLU A 16 -68.33 19.03 36.53
CA GLU A 16 -68.21 20.51 36.55
C GLU A 16 -67.64 20.88 37.96
N ASP A 17 -67.28 22.17 38.15
CA ASP A 17 -67.33 22.95 39.42
C ASP A 17 -66.05 23.70 39.82
N SER A 18 -66.16 25.03 39.75
CA SER A 18 -65.43 26.04 40.53
C SER A 18 -66.33 26.53 41.67
N PRO A 19 -65.83 27.28 42.67
CA PRO A 19 -65.98 28.74 42.57
C PRO A 19 -64.95 29.64 43.30
N THR A 20 -64.99 30.92 42.88
CA THR A 20 -64.83 32.20 43.65
C THR A 20 -63.46 32.82 44.01
N GLN A 21 -63.08 33.77 43.15
CA GLN A 21 -62.75 35.21 43.35
C GLN A 21 -62.29 35.78 44.71
N ALA A 22 -61.23 36.60 44.64
CA ALA A 22 -61.15 37.94 45.25
C ALA A 22 -60.24 38.88 44.42
N ILE A 23 -60.52 40.18 44.51
CA ILE A 23 -60.26 41.29 43.57
C ILE A 23 -59.05 42.14 44.03
N GLY A 24 -58.33 42.80 43.09
CA GLY A 24 -57.43 43.91 43.42
C GLY A 24 -56.52 44.45 42.31
N ASP A 25 -57.08 45.38 41.52
CA ASP A 25 -56.47 46.51 40.78
C ASP A 25 -55.57 46.37 39.54
N GLN A 26 -55.93 47.24 38.59
CA GLN A 26 -55.40 47.42 37.24
C GLN A 26 -54.41 48.59 37.16
N ASN A 27 -53.39 48.46 36.29
CA ASN A 27 -53.19 49.33 35.12
C ASN A 27 -51.78 49.11 34.54
N GLY A 28 -51.69 48.79 33.25
CA GLY A 28 -50.43 48.80 32.51
C GLY A 28 -50.37 47.83 31.35
N HIS A 29 -50.85 48.27 30.19
CA HIS A 29 -50.93 47.56 28.91
C HIS A 29 -49.65 46.83 28.46
N GLY A 30 -49.80 45.59 27.97
CA GLY A 30 -48.85 44.91 27.07
C GLY A 30 -48.68 43.39 27.30
N VAL A 31 -49.51 42.58 26.65
CA VAL A 31 -49.42 41.11 26.54
C VAL A 31 -48.87 40.79 25.13
N PRO A 32 -48.25 39.63 24.80
CA PRO A 32 -47.23 38.82 25.46
C PRO A 32 -46.06 38.42 24.50
N THR A 33 -45.00 37.82 25.06
CA THR A 33 -44.06 36.83 24.44
C THR A 33 -43.81 36.84 22.92
N LEU A 34 -42.58 37.19 22.55
CA LEU A 34 -41.78 36.44 21.57
C LEU A 34 -40.39 36.18 22.17
N VAL A 35 -40.32 35.28 23.16
CA VAL A 35 -39.12 34.45 23.26
C VAL A 35 -39.19 33.57 22.03
N ALA A 36 -38.56 34.03 20.95
CA ALA A 36 -38.29 33.15 19.82
C ALA A 36 -37.57 31.94 20.41
N ARG A 37 -38.23 30.77 20.40
CA ARG A 37 -37.53 29.49 20.47
C ARG A 37 -36.43 29.61 19.43
N GLN A 38 -35.20 29.74 19.89
CA GLN A 38 -34.01 29.55 19.06
C GLN A 38 -34.27 28.24 18.33
N SER A 39 -34.52 28.31 17.02
CA SER A 39 -34.58 27.11 16.21
C SER A 39 -33.29 26.34 16.47
N ASP A 40 -33.38 25.04 16.76
CA ASP A 40 -32.23 24.15 16.91
C ASP A 40 -31.37 24.30 15.65
N LYS A 41 -30.34 25.16 15.72
CA LYS A 41 -29.52 25.49 14.55
C LYS A 41 -28.63 24.29 14.31
N ASN A 42 -28.98 23.49 13.31
CA ASN A 42 -28.17 22.36 12.91
C ASN A 42 -27.01 22.85 12.02
N ILE A 43 -25.79 22.81 12.53
CA ILE A 43 -24.57 23.20 11.82
C ILE A 43 -23.97 21.97 11.13
N LYS A 44 -23.76 22.08 9.83
CA LYS A 44 -23.13 21.03 9.02
C LYS A 44 -21.68 21.38 8.74
N ILE A 45 -20.78 20.45 9.03
CA ILE A 45 -19.34 20.61 8.78
C ILE A 45 -18.88 19.53 7.80
N LEU A 46 -18.34 19.92 6.66
CA LEU A 46 -17.65 19.01 5.75
C LEU A 46 -16.17 19.01 6.08
N VAL A 47 -15.61 17.84 6.36
CA VAL A 47 -14.17 17.66 6.58
C VAL A 47 -13.55 16.98 5.37
N ALA A 48 -12.68 17.69 4.65
CA ALA A 48 -11.91 17.20 3.52
C ALA A 48 -10.48 16.91 3.95
N GLY A 49 -9.98 15.69 3.73
CA GLY A 49 -8.68 15.26 4.25
C GLY A 49 -8.10 14.01 3.60
N ASP A 50 -6.98 13.55 4.13
CA ASP A 50 -6.28 12.34 3.69
C ASP A 50 -6.34 11.22 4.75
N SER A 51 -5.33 10.33 4.77
CA SER A 51 -5.19 9.25 5.77
C SER A 51 -5.22 9.75 7.21
N ILE A 52 -4.65 10.92 7.49
CA ILE A 52 -4.62 11.51 8.84
C ILE A 52 -6.04 11.87 9.30
N THR A 53 -6.89 12.29 8.36
CA THR A 53 -8.29 12.63 8.63
C THR A 53 -9.19 11.41 8.63
N GLN A 54 -9.00 10.49 7.69
CA GLN A 54 -9.80 9.27 7.65
C GLN A 54 -9.57 8.41 8.90
N GLY A 55 -8.32 8.25 9.33
CA GLY A 55 -7.92 7.32 10.38
C GLY A 55 -7.97 5.86 9.92
N ALA A 56 -7.56 4.95 10.80
CA ALA A 56 -7.67 3.50 10.61
C ALA A 56 -8.67 2.89 11.58
N GLU A 57 -9.06 1.64 11.31
CA GLU A 57 -9.92 0.89 12.23
C GLU A 57 -9.37 0.93 13.66
N GLY A 58 -10.24 1.22 14.63
CA GLY A 58 -9.90 1.28 16.05
C GLY A 58 -9.24 2.59 16.51
N ASP A 59 -9.10 3.58 15.62
CA ASP A 59 -8.69 4.94 16.00
C ASP A 59 -9.88 5.71 16.60
N TYR A 60 -9.60 6.61 17.53
CA TYR A 60 -10.62 7.59 17.95
C TYR A 60 -10.88 8.58 16.82
N THR A 61 -9.82 8.97 16.10
CA THR A 61 -9.73 10.06 15.13
C THR A 61 -9.84 11.45 15.76
N TRP A 62 -9.12 12.44 15.21
CA TRP A 62 -9.25 13.83 15.64
C TRP A 62 -10.65 14.39 15.37
N ARG A 63 -11.38 13.84 14.39
CA ARG A 63 -12.77 14.18 14.08
C ARG A 63 -13.69 13.89 15.27
N TRP A 64 -13.53 12.73 15.92
CA TRP A 64 -14.27 12.42 17.14
C TRP A 64 -13.97 13.38 18.27
N ARG A 65 -12.70 13.68 18.50
CA ARG A 65 -12.28 14.63 19.56
C ARG A 65 -12.87 16.02 19.30
N LEU A 66 -12.88 16.45 18.04
CA LEU A 66 -13.44 17.73 17.64
C LEU A 66 -14.97 17.78 17.78
N LEU A 67 -15.69 16.75 17.32
CA LEU A 67 -17.15 16.72 17.44
C LEU A 67 -17.59 16.59 18.90
N SER A 68 -16.90 15.76 19.68
CA SER A 68 -17.14 15.64 21.13
C SER A 68 -16.94 16.98 21.82
N TRP A 69 -15.89 17.72 21.46
CA TRP A 69 -15.72 19.09 21.93
C TRP A 69 -16.89 19.96 21.49
N LEU A 70 -17.29 20.00 20.22
CA LEU A 70 -18.40 20.81 19.72
C LEU A 70 -19.73 20.55 20.45
N GLN A 71 -19.97 19.32 20.91
CA GLN A 71 -21.21 18.89 21.56
C GLN A 71 -21.17 18.97 23.11
N SER A 72 -20.02 19.32 23.71
CA SER A 72 -19.79 19.20 25.17
C SER A 72 -20.39 20.28 26.08
N ASP A 73 -20.98 21.36 25.55
CA ASP A 73 -21.35 22.55 26.36
C ASP A 73 -22.86 22.69 26.61
N GLY A 74 -23.65 21.68 26.21
CA GLY A 74 -25.10 21.68 26.40
C GLY A 74 -25.83 22.78 25.64
N THR A 75 -25.20 23.45 24.67
CA THR A 75 -25.91 24.38 23.79
C THR A 75 -26.93 23.64 22.91
N ALA A 76 -28.06 24.27 22.62
CA ALA A 76 -29.10 23.70 21.73
C ALA A 76 -28.66 23.59 20.24
N THR A 77 -27.41 23.92 19.93
CA THR A 77 -26.87 23.88 18.56
C THR A 77 -26.39 22.47 18.25
N LYS A 78 -27.15 21.75 17.43
CA LYS A 78 -26.71 20.45 16.90
C LYS A 78 -25.59 20.66 15.89
N VAL A 79 -24.51 19.91 16.01
CA VAL A 79 -23.43 19.89 14.99
C VAL A 79 -23.32 18.48 14.41
N THR A 80 -23.19 18.39 13.10
CA THR A 80 -23.04 17.11 12.38
C THR A 80 -21.97 17.23 11.31
N PHE A 81 -21.08 16.24 11.23
CA PHE A 81 -20.16 16.14 10.11
C PHE A 81 -20.83 15.44 8.93
N VAL A 82 -20.70 16.04 7.75
CA VAL A 82 -21.35 15.60 6.52
C VAL A 82 -20.31 15.22 5.47
N GLY A 83 -20.68 14.32 4.58
CA GLY A 83 -19.82 13.85 3.51
C GLY A 83 -20.22 12.46 3.01
N PRO A 84 -19.51 11.95 1.99
CA PRO A 84 -19.80 10.64 1.42
C PRO A 84 -19.38 9.44 2.28
N TYR A 85 -18.41 9.59 3.19
CA TYR A 85 -17.81 8.44 3.87
C TYR A 85 -18.07 8.45 5.37
N PRO A 86 -18.57 7.35 5.98
CA PRO A 86 -18.93 7.31 7.40
C PRO A 86 -17.85 6.77 8.35
N GLY A 87 -16.93 5.93 7.87
CA GLY A 87 -16.00 5.15 8.69
C GLY A 87 -14.53 5.46 8.46
N THR A 88 -13.68 4.65 9.07
CA THR A 88 -12.22 4.72 8.93
C THR A 88 -11.73 3.73 7.87
N GLN A 89 -10.42 3.67 7.68
CA GLN A 89 -9.80 2.68 6.78
C GLN A 89 -9.95 1.27 7.34
N ASN A 90 -10.56 0.41 6.50
CA ASN A 90 -10.42 -1.05 6.45
C ASN A 90 -9.12 -1.65 6.97
N PRO A 91 -9.04 -2.92 7.44
CA PRO A 91 -7.90 -3.78 7.05
C PRO A 91 -8.10 -4.46 5.69
N ASP A 92 -7.01 -4.91 5.08
CA ASP A 92 -7.08 -5.62 3.79
C ASP A 92 -7.66 -7.02 4.04
N PRO A 93 -8.59 -7.48 3.18
CA PRO A 93 -9.13 -8.83 3.33
C PRO A 93 -8.01 -9.86 3.11
N PRO A 94 -7.98 -10.97 3.87
CA PRO A 94 -7.00 -12.01 3.64
C PRO A 94 -7.28 -12.70 2.31
N GLN A 95 -6.23 -12.90 1.51
CA GLN A 95 -6.32 -13.58 0.22
C GLN A 95 -5.31 -14.74 0.16
N ASP A 96 -5.71 -15.82 -0.51
CA ASP A 96 -4.78 -16.85 -0.97
C ASP A 96 -3.77 -16.23 -1.96
N PRO A 97 -2.60 -16.85 -2.19
CA PRO A 97 -1.70 -16.40 -3.24
C PRO A 97 -2.44 -16.30 -4.57
N GLN A 98 -2.39 -15.14 -5.22
CA GLN A 98 -3.05 -14.89 -6.49
C GLN A 98 -2.03 -14.80 -7.64
N PRO A 99 -2.41 -15.24 -8.85
CA PRO A 99 -1.65 -14.97 -10.06
C PRO A 99 -1.53 -13.46 -10.30
N PRO A 100 -0.46 -12.99 -10.97
CA PRO A 100 -0.42 -11.62 -11.44
C PRO A 100 -1.52 -11.37 -12.48
N LEU A 101 -1.78 -10.10 -12.77
CA LEU A 101 -2.71 -9.71 -13.84
C LEU A 101 -2.26 -10.26 -15.19
N PHE A 102 -3.22 -10.51 -16.09
CA PHE A 102 -2.87 -10.85 -17.46
C PHE A 102 -2.12 -9.70 -18.13
N TYR A 103 -1.19 -10.05 -19.01
CA TYR A 103 -0.39 -9.05 -19.71
C TYR A 103 -1.27 -8.01 -20.43
N GLY A 104 -0.99 -6.72 -20.20
CA GLY A 104 -1.75 -5.60 -20.74
C GLY A 104 -3.02 -5.23 -19.97
N GLN A 105 -3.41 -5.99 -18.92
CA GLN A 105 -4.50 -5.58 -18.04
C GLN A 105 -4.03 -4.57 -17.00
N THR A 106 -4.91 -3.62 -16.69
CA THR A 106 -4.73 -2.71 -15.57
C THR A 106 -5.45 -3.25 -14.32
N PRO A 107 -4.94 -2.98 -13.11
CA PRO A 107 -5.64 -3.35 -11.89
C PRO A 107 -7.04 -2.74 -11.87
N PRO A 108 -8.07 -3.49 -11.47
CA PRO A 108 -9.41 -2.93 -11.32
C PRO A 108 -9.38 -1.81 -10.27
N ALA A 109 -10.22 -0.79 -10.48
CA ALA A 109 -10.41 0.26 -9.48
C ALA A 109 -10.91 -0.38 -8.18
N THR A 110 -10.17 -0.19 -7.09
CA THR A 110 -10.58 -0.69 -5.78
C THR A 110 -11.55 0.31 -5.15
N PRO A 111 -12.75 -0.11 -4.70
CA PRO A 111 -13.65 0.77 -3.98
C PRO A 111 -12.96 1.39 -2.76
N PRO A 112 -13.32 2.63 -2.37
CA PRO A 112 -12.77 3.24 -1.17
C PRO A 112 -13.04 2.38 0.08
N ARG A 113 -12.00 2.15 0.89
CA ARG A 113 -12.10 1.42 2.16
C ARG A 113 -12.59 2.36 3.25
N VAL A 114 -13.89 2.36 3.50
CA VAL A 114 -14.57 3.36 4.36
C VAL A 114 -15.45 2.73 5.44
N THR A 115 -15.29 1.44 5.69
CA THR A 115 -16.12 0.66 6.63
C THR A 115 -15.39 0.28 7.91
N GLY A 116 -14.16 0.77 8.12
CA GLY A 116 -13.44 0.58 9.37
C GLY A 116 -14.18 1.25 10.53
N GLY A 117 -14.17 0.61 11.70
CA GLY A 117 -14.77 1.15 12.92
C GLY A 117 -13.86 2.13 13.67
N TYR A 118 -14.40 2.75 14.71
CA TYR A 118 -13.68 3.65 15.62
C TYR A 118 -13.26 2.91 16.89
N ALA A 119 -12.37 3.49 17.71
CA ALA A 119 -12.01 2.93 19.01
C ALA A 119 -13.25 2.53 19.83
N THR A 120 -13.19 1.43 20.56
CA THR A 120 -14.35 0.85 21.27
C THR A 120 -14.96 1.78 22.32
N ALA A 121 -14.21 2.76 22.82
CA ALA A 121 -14.68 3.79 23.72
C ALA A 121 -15.43 4.95 23.02
N VAL A 122 -15.44 5.01 21.69
CA VAL A 122 -16.25 5.97 20.93
C VAL A 122 -17.72 5.55 20.98
N PRO A 123 -18.64 6.40 21.49
CA PRO A 123 -20.06 6.07 21.58
C PRO A 123 -20.67 5.76 20.21
N THR A 124 -21.53 4.74 20.11
CA THR A 124 -22.16 4.36 18.82
C THR A 124 -23.03 5.48 18.24
N ALA A 125 -23.58 6.35 19.08
CA ALA A 125 -24.33 7.54 18.66
C ALA A 125 -23.50 8.54 17.82
N PHE A 126 -22.17 8.48 17.89
CA PHE A 126 -21.26 9.30 17.09
C PHE A 126 -21.20 8.88 15.61
N ILE A 127 -21.35 7.58 15.34
CA ILE A 127 -21.15 6.99 14.01
C ILE A 127 -22.00 7.65 12.91
N PRO A 128 -23.33 7.86 13.08
CA PRO A 128 -24.14 8.50 12.03
C PRO A 128 -23.85 10.00 11.83
N GLU A 129 -23.11 10.65 12.75
CA GLU A 129 -22.87 12.10 12.72
C GLU A 129 -21.45 12.49 12.28
N ASN A 130 -20.65 11.52 11.80
CA ASN A 130 -19.22 11.71 11.55
C ASN A 130 -18.80 11.50 10.08
N ASN A 131 -19.68 11.83 9.12
CA ASN A 131 -19.32 11.65 7.72
C ASN A 131 -18.27 12.68 7.26
N HIS A 132 -17.46 12.32 6.25
CA HIS A 132 -16.36 13.14 5.77
C HIS A 132 -16.03 12.88 4.29
N LEU A 133 -15.14 13.72 3.72
CA LEU A 133 -14.52 13.57 2.41
C LEU A 133 -13.01 13.34 2.59
N ALA A 134 -12.64 12.23 3.24
CA ALA A 134 -11.24 11.87 3.42
C ALA A 134 -10.97 10.43 3.05
N LEU A 135 -9.89 10.20 2.30
CA LEU A 135 -9.39 8.86 1.95
C LEU A 135 -7.87 8.76 2.16
N TRP A 136 -7.38 7.57 2.50
CA TRP A 136 -5.94 7.31 2.56
C TRP A 136 -5.25 7.65 1.23
N GLY A 137 -4.10 8.33 1.32
CA GLY A 137 -3.29 8.72 0.16
C GLY A 137 -3.85 9.88 -0.67
N ARG A 138 -4.97 10.49 -0.24
CA ARG A 138 -5.66 11.52 -1.02
C ARG A 138 -4.85 12.80 -1.14
N GLN A 139 -4.86 13.38 -2.32
CA GLN A 139 -4.16 14.62 -2.68
C GLN A 139 -5.17 15.77 -2.87
N VAL A 140 -4.74 17.02 -2.72
CA VAL A 140 -5.57 18.19 -3.07
C VAL A 140 -5.95 18.13 -4.54
N ALA A 141 -5.00 17.82 -5.42
CA ALA A 141 -5.22 17.73 -6.86
C ALA A 141 -6.38 16.82 -7.25
N GLN A 142 -6.58 15.71 -6.52
CA GLN A 142 -7.69 14.77 -6.74
C GLN A 142 -9.03 15.30 -6.22
N VAL A 143 -9.03 16.15 -5.18
CA VAL A 143 -10.25 16.68 -4.57
C VAL A 143 -10.77 17.92 -5.32
N VAL A 144 -9.91 18.67 -6.01
CA VAL A 144 -10.27 19.86 -6.79
C VAL A 144 -11.50 19.65 -7.69
N PRO A 145 -11.56 18.60 -8.54
CA PRO A 145 -12.71 18.39 -9.42
C PRO A 145 -13.98 17.92 -8.68
N GLU A 146 -13.86 17.39 -7.47
CA GLU A 146 -14.99 16.78 -6.74
C GLU A 146 -15.68 17.75 -5.76
N ILE A 147 -14.93 18.70 -5.18
CA ILE A 147 -15.41 19.47 -4.01
C ILE A 147 -16.69 20.25 -4.27
N GLY A 148 -16.87 20.82 -5.47
CA GLY A 148 -18.07 21.60 -5.81
C GLY A 148 -19.33 20.75 -5.70
N GLY A 149 -19.34 19.57 -6.33
CA GLY A 149 -20.47 18.64 -6.27
C GLY A 149 -20.71 18.08 -4.86
N VAL A 150 -19.66 17.87 -4.07
CA VAL A 150 -19.80 17.46 -2.66
C VAL A 150 -20.43 18.59 -1.84
N VAL A 151 -19.99 19.84 -1.97
CA VAL A 151 -20.57 20.97 -1.25
C VAL A 151 -22.04 21.17 -1.64
N GLU A 152 -22.37 21.08 -2.93
CA GLU A 152 -23.76 21.20 -3.42
C GLU A 152 -24.67 20.10 -2.84
N LYS A 153 -24.18 18.85 -2.81
CA LYS A 153 -24.94 17.70 -2.32
C LYS A 153 -25.14 17.73 -0.80
N TYR A 154 -24.07 17.98 -0.04
CA TYR A 154 -24.10 17.85 1.43
C TYR A 154 -24.43 19.17 2.15
N LYS A 155 -24.38 20.31 1.44
CA LYS A 155 -24.74 21.65 1.92
C LYS A 155 -24.10 22.00 3.27
N PRO A 156 -22.76 21.94 3.40
CA PRO A 156 -22.09 22.32 4.64
C PRO A 156 -22.16 23.83 4.89
N ASP A 157 -22.20 24.22 6.17
CA ASP A 157 -21.98 25.58 6.65
C ASP A 157 -20.48 25.88 6.82
N TYR A 158 -19.70 24.84 7.13
CA TYR A 158 -18.25 24.91 7.31
C TYR A 158 -17.54 23.87 6.45
N LEU A 159 -16.42 24.27 5.84
CA LEU A 159 -15.48 23.36 5.18
C LEU A 159 -14.13 23.39 5.88
N LEU A 160 -13.70 22.26 6.40
CA LEU A 160 -12.39 22.07 7.03
C LEU A 160 -11.51 21.29 6.05
N VAL A 161 -10.35 21.85 5.67
CA VAL A 161 -9.43 21.24 4.70
C VAL A 161 -8.11 20.90 5.37
N ALA A 162 -7.81 19.61 5.48
CA ALA A 162 -6.55 19.03 5.96
C ALA A 162 -5.90 18.18 4.85
N LEU A 163 -5.46 18.85 3.79
CA LEU A 163 -4.88 18.24 2.57
C LEU A 163 -3.61 18.99 2.15
N GLY A 164 -2.78 18.34 1.33
CA GLY A 164 -1.59 18.93 0.70
C GLY A 164 -0.29 18.19 1.00
N PHE A 165 -0.25 17.40 2.08
CA PHE A 165 0.95 16.65 2.44
C PHE A 165 1.31 15.61 1.36
N ASN A 166 0.31 14.86 0.87
CA ASN A 166 0.55 13.82 -0.16
C ASN A 166 0.96 14.40 -1.52
N ASP A 167 0.44 15.57 -1.90
CA ASP A 167 0.81 16.24 -3.16
C ASP A 167 2.33 16.47 -3.22
N MET A 168 2.89 16.99 -2.12
CA MET A 168 4.34 17.21 -1.96
C MET A 168 5.10 15.91 -1.68
N GLY A 169 4.57 15.07 -0.80
CA GLY A 169 5.22 13.83 -0.36
C GLY A 169 5.42 12.81 -1.47
N TRP A 170 4.54 12.79 -2.47
CA TRP A 170 4.57 11.85 -3.60
C TRP A 170 5.03 12.50 -4.91
N LEU A 171 5.60 13.71 -4.84
CA LEU A 171 6.11 14.44 -6.00
C LEU A 171 5.04 14.69 -7.09
N VAL A 172 3.77 14.77 -6.69
CA VAL A 172 2.67 15.15 -7.59
C VAL A 172 2.73 16.65 -7.88
N SER A 173 3.09 17.43 -6.87
CA SER A 173 3.27 18.87 -6.97
C SER A 173 4.27 19.38 -5.92
N ASP A 174 4.85 20.55 -6.15
CA ASP A 174 5.61 21.26 -5.13
C ASP A 174 4.68 22.09 -4.23
N TRP A 175 5.25 22.88 -3.31
CA TRP A 175 4.48 23.74 -2.41
C TRP A 175 3.62 24.76 -3.17
N ALA A 176 4.09 25.29 -4.30
CA ALA A 176 3.41 26.34 -5.05
C ALA A 176 2.22 25.79 -5.85
N GLY A 177 2.42 24.66 -6.54
CA GLY A 177 1.35 23.97 -7.24
C GLY A 177 0.31 23.40 -6.26
N THR A 178 0.71 22.93 -5.09
CA THR A 178 -0.23 22.49 -4.04
C THR A 178 -1.09 23.65 -3.54
N LEU A 179 -0.52 24.84 -3.30
CA LEU A 179 -1.30 26.03 -2.93
C LEU A 179 -2.22 26.50 -4.07
N THR A 180 -1.83 26.31 -5.33
CA THR A 180 -2.71 26.55 -6.48
C THR A 180 -3.95 25.65 -6.42
N SER A 181 -3.76 24.36 -6.12
CA SER A 181 -4.87 23.42 -5.92
C SER A 181 -5.75 23.81 -4.72
N ILE A 182 -5.18 24.31 -3.61
CA ILE A 182 -5.96 24.82 -2.46
C ILE A 182 -6.83 26.03 -2.86
N ARG A 183 -6.30 26.96 -3.67
CA ARG A 183 -7.10 28.08 -4.19
C ARG A 183 -8.27 27.57 -5.03
N SER A 184 -8.05 26.56 -5.87
CA SER A 184 -9.10 25.92 -6.67
C SER A 184 -10.15 25.22 -5.80
N ILE A 185 -9.76 24.56 -4.70
CA ILE A 185 -10.71 24.00 -3.72
C ILE A 185 -11.65 25.08 -3.19
N VAL A 186 -11.09 26.21 -2.75
CA VAL A 186 -11.88 27.33 -2.20
C VAL A 186 -12.81 27.91 -3.26
N ALA A 187 -12.32 28.13 -4.49
CA ALA A 187 -13.12 28.66 -5.59
C ALA A 187 -14.29 27.72 -5.95
N ASN A 188 -14.01 26.44 -6.15
CA ASN A 188 -15.01 25.44 -6.53
C ASN A 188 -16.05 25.22 -5.40
N ALA A 189 -15.62 25.23 -4.14
CA ALA A 189 -16.54 25.14 -3.00
C ALA A 189 -17.46 26.37 -2.90
N ARG A 190 -16.93 27.58 -3.13
CA ARG A 190 -17.71 28.82 -3.11
C ARG A 190 -18.67 28.95 -4.28
N GLN A 191 -18.36 28.35 -5.42
CA GLN A 191 -19.29 28.26 -6.54
C GLN A 191 -20.56 27.51 -6.15
N ALA A 192 -20.45 26.48 -5.32
CA ALA A 192 -21.59 25.74 -4.78
C ALA A 192 -22.24 26.41 -3.56
N ASN A 193 -21.47 27.05 -2.68
CA ASN A 193 -21.98 27.82 -1.54
C ASN A 193 -21.12 29.07 -1.26
N SER A 194 -21.61 30.25 -1.66
CA SER A 194 -20.89 31.52 -1.52
C SER A 194 -20.77 32.03 -0.07
N ASN A 195 -21.51 31.45 0.88
CA ASN A 195 -21.50 31.82 2.31
C ASN A 195 -20.70 30.83 3.19
N LEU A 196 -19.97 29.90 2.55
CA LEU A 196 -19.25 28.84 3.25
C LEU A 196 -18.16 29.42 4.15
N ARG A 197 -18.13 29.02 5.42
CA ARG A 197 -17.02 29.36 6.34
C ARG A 197 -15.93 28.30 6.19
N ILE A 198 -14.68 28.71 6.03
CA ILE A 198 -13.62 27.78 5.68
C ILE A 198 -12.54 27.78 6.75
N VAL A 199 -12.01 26.60 7.06
CA VAL A 199 -10.79 26.42 7.82
C VAL A 199 -9.79 25.70 6.92
N LEU A 200 -8.71 26.37 6.58
CA LEU A 200 -7.57 25.74 5.91
C LEU A 200 -6.53 25.35 6.95
N ALA A 201 -5.89 24.19 6.80
CA ALA A 201 -4.82 23.76 7.69
C ALA A 201 -3.45 23.89 7.05
N THR A 202 -2.46 24.23 7.88
CA THR A 202 -1.08 23.82 7.60
C THR A 202 -0.99 22.28 7.53
N VAL A 203 0.05 21.74 6.93
CA VAL A 203 0.29 20.28 6.85
C VAL A 203 1.38 19.86 7.84
N PRO A 204 1.32 18.64 8.39
CA PRO A 204 2.27 18.22 9.41
C PRO A 204 3.69 18.07 8.82
N ASN A 205 4.68 18.13 9.69
CA ASN A 205 5.98 17.54 9.42
C ASN A 205 5.95 16.03 9.69
N ARG A 206 7.01 15.32 9.29
CA ARG A 206 7.19 13.88 9.52
C ARG A 206 8.62 13.57 9.92
N THR A 207 8.88 12.38 10.44
CA THR A 207 10.25 11.84 10.54
C THR A 207 10.97 11.98 9.21
N PHE A 208 12.21 12.50 9.24
CA PHE A 208 13.00 12.83 8.05
C PHE A 208 13.11 11.66 7.09
N ILE A 209 12.80 11.91 5.81
CA ILE A 209 12.99 10.97 4.71
C ILE A 209 13.66 11.58 3.47
N ARG A 210 13.54 12.90 3.28
CA ARG A 210 14.12 13.63 2.15
C ARG A 210 14.09 15.14 2.41
N GLN A 211 15.09 15.87 1.92
CA GLN A 211 15.22 17.31 2.17
C GLN A 211 14.22 18.15 1.37
N ASP A 212 13.94 17.78 0.12
CA ASP A 212 12.97 18.50 -0.72
C ASP A 212 11.57 18.53 -0.10
N LEU A 213 11.14 17.46 0.59
CA LEU A 213 9.87 17.44 1.30
C LEU A 213 9.88 18.39 2.50
N VAL A 214 10.98 18.45 3.26
CA VAL A 214 11.11 19.40 4.39
C VAL A 214 10.99 20.83 3.89
N ASP A 215 11.69 21.16 2.80
CA ASP A 215 11.68 22.50 2.21
C ASP A 215 10.30 22.86 1.68
N ASN A 216 9.66 21.94 0.95
CA ASN A 216 8.29 22.12 0.42
C ASN A 216 7.26 22.28 1.54
N THR A 217 7.26 21.41 2.55
CA THR A 217 6.37 21.49 3.70
C THR A 217 6.55 22.82 4.45
N THR A 218 7.79 23.24 4.67
CA THR A 218 8.09 24.52 5.32
C THR A 218 7.57 25.70 4.51
N ARG A 219 7.83 25.73 3.19
CA ARG A 219 7.36 26.79 2.30
C ARG A 219 5.83 26.83 2.21
N TYR A 220 5.17 25.68 2.02
CA TYR A 220 3.71 25.57 2.01
C TYR A 220 3.10 26.13 3.30
N ASN A 221 3.60 25.70 4.46
CA ASN A 221 3.09 26.12 5.75
C ASN A 221 3.27 27.61 6.01
N ASN A 222 4.35 28.20 5.49
CA ASN A 222 4.55 29.65 5.55
C ASN A 222 3.59 30.41 4.64
N GLU A 223 3.47 29.97 3.38
CA GLU A 223 2.73 30.69 2.33
C GLU A 223 1.21 30.51 2.38
N ILE A 224 0.70 29.44 3.00
CA ILE A 224 -0.76 29.27 3.17
C ILE A 224 -1.40 30.41 3.98
N ARG A 225 -0.62 31.08 4.86
CA ARG A 225 -1.07 32.27 5.60
C ARG A 225 -1.47 33.40 4.66
N ASN A 226 -0.72 33.59 3.57
CA ASN A 226 -1.03 34.57 2.53
C ASN A 226 -2.26 34.15 1.73
N VAL A 227 -2.47 32.84 1.49
CA VAL A 227 -3.69 32.33 0.85
C VAL A 227 -4.93 32.61 1.70
N VAL A 228 -4.87 32.33 3.00
CA VAL A 228 -5.97 32.59 3.94
C VAL A 228 -6.32 34.07 3.96
N ALA A 229 -5.31 34.96 4.11
CA ALA A 229 -5.53 36.41 4.13
C ALA A 229 -6.12 36.93 2.81
N ALA A 230 -5.59 36.48 1.66
CA ALA A 230 -6.02 36.96 0.34
C ALA A 230 -7.42 36.48 -0.05
N LEU A 231 -7.84 35.30 0.40
CA LEU A 231 -9.11 34.70 -0.01
C LEU A 231 -10.25 34.93 1.00
N SER A 232 -9.97 35.37 2.23
CA SER A 232 -11.01 35.60 3.25
C SER A 232 -11.89 36.80 2.91
N THR A 233 -13.21 36.63 3.00
CA THR A 233 -14.20 37.71 2.82
C THR A 233 -15.16 37.77 4.00
N PRO A 234 -15.90 38.89 4.21
CA PRO A 234 -16.90 38.96 5.27
C PRO A 234 -18.01 37.91 5.16
N THR A 235 -18.40 37.53 3.94
CA THR A 235 -19.49 36.55 3.68
C THR A 235 -19.00 35.10 3.71
N SER A 236 -17.72 34.85 3.42
CA SER A 236 -17.09 33.54 3.43
C SER A 236 -15.73 33.64 4.12
N PRO A 237 -15.70 33.83 5.45
CA PRO A 237 -14.46 34.01 6.18
C PRO A 237 -13.63 32.72 6.14
N ILE A 238 -12.31 32.88 6.07
CA ILE A 238 -11.34 31.80 6.17
C ILE A 238 -10.48 31.99 7.43
N THR A 239 -10.32 30.93 8.21
CA THR A 239 -9.35 30.87 9.32
C THR A 239 -8.32 29.78 9.07
N LEU A 240 -7.17 29.90 9.74
CA LEU A 240 -6.08 28.94 9.66
C LEU A 240 -6.08 28.03 10.89
N ALA A 241 -6.06 26.72 10.67
CA ALA A 241 -5.70 25.71 11.66
C ALA A 241 -4.17 25.50 11.64
N GLU A 242 -3.52 25.80 12.77
CA GLU A 242 -2.07 25.66 12.94
C GLU A 242 -1.68 24.20 13.24
N PHE A 243 -2.11 23.27 12.39
CA PHE A 243 -1.85 21.83 12.52
C PHE A 243 -0.34 21.55 12.65
N ALA A 244 0.49 22.07 11.77
CA ALA A 244 1.95 21.85 11.81
C ALA A 244 2.59 22.29 13.14
N LYS A 245 2.04 23.33 13.78
CA LYS A 245 2.54 23.86 15.04
C LYS A 245 2.14 22.99 16.23
N GLU A 246 0.89 22.51 16.25
CA GLU A 246 0.36 21.72 17.35
C GLU A 246 0.83 20.26 17.30
N TYR A 247 1.10 19.73 16.10
CA TYR A 247 1.46 18.34 15.89
C TYR A 247 2.95 18.07 16.15
N ALA A 248 3.25 17.35 17.23
CA ALA A 248 4.62 17.09 17.65
C ALA A 248 5.26 15.96 16.82
N CYS A 249 5.68 16.27 15.59
CA CYS A 249 6.39 15.34 14.73
C CYS A 249 7.32 16.00 13.72
N GLY A 250 8.63 15.81 13.87
CA GLY A 250 9.64 16.10 12.85
C GLY A 250 9.76 17.59 12.41
N PRO A 251 10.58 17.88 11.40
CA PRO A 251 11.44 16.93 10.67
C PRO A 251 12.69 16.51 11.47
N THR A 252 13.02 17.26 12.52
CA THR A 252 14.10 16.96 13.47
C THR A 252 13.55 16.51 14.82
N GLY A 253 14.24 15.60 15.49
CA GLY A 253 13.86 15.10 16.82
C GLY A 253 12.82 13.98 16.78
N ASP A 254 12.26 13.69 17.95
CA ASP A 254 11.27 12.63 18.11
C ASP A 254 9.93 13.00 17.45
N CYS A 255 9.16 11.97 17.11
CA CYS A 255 7.81 12.11 16.58
C CYS A 255 6.79 11.45 17.53
N PRO A 256 6.61 11.99 18.75
CA PRO A 256 5.74 11.38 19.76
C PRO A 256 4.24 11.46 19.41
N ALA A 257 3.85 12.31 18.47
CA ALA A 257 2.46 12.45 18.03
C ALA A 257 2.06 11.43 16.95
N ALA A 258 3.01 10.69 16.38
CA ALA A 258 2.74 9.71 15.32
C ALA A 258 3.18 8.30 15.71
N TYR A 259 2.54 7.30 15.08
CA TYR A 259 2.88 5.90 15.32
C TYR A 259 3.87 5.33 14.29
N ASP A 260 3.98 5.94 13.11
CA ASP A 260 4.86 5.51 12.00
C ASP A 260 5.73 6.67 11.45
N GLY A 261 5.82 7.75 12.23
CA GLY A 261 6.56 8.95 11.84
C GLY A 261 5.76 9.95 11.01
N LEU A 262 4.47 9.70 10.72
CA LEU A 262 3.58 10.68 10.07
C LEU A 262 2.14 10.64 10.61
N HIS A 263 1.54 9.46 10.72
CA HIS A 263 0.10 9.32 11.03
C HIS A 263 -0.18 9.38 12.53
N PRO A 264 -1.27 10.03 12.95
CA PRO A 264 -1.48 10.38 14.34
C PRO A 264 -1.72 9.15 15.22
N ASN A 265 -1.06 9.14 16.37
CA ASN A 265 -1.46 8.34 17.51
C ASN A 265 -2.49 9.12 18.36
N ALA A 266 -2.88 8.64 19.54
CA ALA A 266 -3.91 9.30 20.34
C ALA A 266 -3.53 10.74 20.76
N LEU A 267 -2.24 11.02 21.00
CA LEU A 267 -1.73 12.37 21.28
C LEU A 267 -1.87 13.26 20.04
N GLY A 268 -1.42 12.75 18.89
CA GLY A 268 -1.50 13.46 17.62
C GLY A 268 -2.93 13.84 17.25
N GLU A 269 -3.88 12.94 17.47
CA GLU A 269 -5.30 13.23 17.25
C GLU A 269 -5.81 14.39 18.12
N TRP A 270 -5.41 14.46 19.41
CA TRP A 270 -5.75 15.58 20.29
C TRP A 270 -5.14 16.90 19.80
N GLN A 271 -3.88 16.88 19.36
CA GLN A 271 -3.17 18.05 18.86
C GLN A 271 -3.81 18.58 17.57
N ILE A 272 -4.21 17.69 16.65
CA ILE A 272 -4.94 18.08 15.44
C ILE A 272 -6.30 18.68 15.80
N ALA A 273 -7.05 18.03 16.69
CA ALA A 273 -8.35 18.53 17.14
C ALA A 273 -8.21 19.90 17.82
N LYS A 274 -7.14 20.12 18.59
CA LYS A 274 -6.79 21.43 19.15
C LYS A 274 -6.62 22.49 18.06
N ALA A 275 -5.77 22.23 17.07
CA ALA A 275 -5.52 23.18 15.97
C ALA A 275 -6.81 23.62 15.26
N PHE A 276 -7.70 22.66 14.95
CA PHE A 276 -8.99 22.96 14.33
C PHE A 276 -9.96 23.66 15.28
N SER A 277 -10.02 23.26 16.55
CA SER A 277 -10.90 23.90 17.54
C SER A 277 -10.52 25.37 17.76
N ASP A 278 -9.24 25.70 17.82
CA ASP A 278 -8.75 27.08 17.95
C ASP A 278 -9.12 27.93 16.72
N ALA A 279 -9.12 27.33 15.52
CA ALA A 279 -9.56 27.99 14.29
C ALA A 279 -11.09 28.20 14.25
N LEU A 280 -11.88 27.29 14.82
CA LEU A 280 -13.34 27.39 14.89
C LEU A 280 -13.83 28.36 15.97
N VAL A 281 -13.07 28.55 17.05
CA VAL A 281 -13.32 29.62 18.02
C VAL A 281 -13.29 31.00 17.35
N LYS A 282 -12.40 31.21 16.39
CA LYS A 282 -12.34 32.46 15.59
C LYS A 282 -13.57 32.67 14.69
N HIS A 283 -14.32 31.61 14.38
CA HIS A 283 -15.62 31.68 13.70
C HIS A 283 -16.79 31.87 14.67
N GLY A 284 -16.53 31.92 15.98
CA GLY A 284 -17.56 32.10 17.01
C GLY A 284 -18.38 30.84 17.32
N LEU A 285 -17.94 29.66 16.86
CA LEU A 285 -18.63 28.40 17.19
C LEU A 285 -18.58 28.09 18.68
N ARG A 286 -17.47 28.46 19.33
CA ARG A 286 -17.23 28.32 20.77
C ARG A 286 -16.30 29.45 21.25
N THR A 287 -16.21 29.62 22.56
CA THR A 287 -15.37 30.65 23.18
C THR A 287 -13.96 30.17 23.51
N LYS A 288 -13.74 28.85 23.64
CA LYS A 288 -12.45 28.25 24.00
C LYS A 288 -12.20 26.96 23.25
N GLY A 289 -10.98 26.80 22.74
CA GLY A 289 -10.54 25.60 22.04
C GLY A 289 -10.22 24.44 22.99
N ILE A 290 -9.93 23.29 22.41
CA ILE A 290 -9.57 22.07 23.12
C ILE A 290 -8.23 22.27 23.85
N THR A 291 -8.17 21.74 25.07
CA THR A 291 -6.91 21.56 25.80
C THR A 291 -6.47 20.11 25.64
N VAL A 292 -5.24 19.88 25.18
CA VAL A 292 -4.68 18.52 25.07
C VAL A 292 -4.50 17.95 26.48
N PRO A 293 -5.07 16.77 26.80
CA PRO A 293 -4.90 16.16 28.11
C PRO A 293 -3.43 15.82 28.39
N THR A 294 -3.02 15.87 29.66
CA THR A 294 -1.68 15.46 30.09
C THR A 294 -1.52 13.94 30.11
N ILE A 295 -2.61 13.21 30.33
CA ILE A 295 -2.67 11.75 30.28
C ILE A 295 -3.43 11.37 29.02
N ILE A 296 -2.75 10.66 28.12
CA ILE A 296 -3.31 10.19 26.86
C ILE A 296 -3.56 8.69 26.96
N ASP A 297 -4.82 8.30 26.84
CA ASP A 297 -5.19 6.90 26.68
C ASP A 297 -4.92 6.45 25.24
N GLU A 298 -4.05 5.45 25.12
CA GLU A 298 -3.56 4.93 23.84
C GLU A 298 -4.06 3.49 23.67
N PRO A 299 -4.87 3.18 22.63
CA PRO A 299 -5.41 1.84 22.49
C PRO A 299 -4.31 0.77 22.32
N THR A 300 -4.52 -0.38 22.95
CA THR A 300 -3.62 -1.54 22.85
C THR A 300 -4.12 -2.56 21.83
N VAL A 301 -3.24 -3.45 21.37
CA VAL A 301 -3.60 -4.62 20.55
C VAL A 301 -3.35 -5.92 21.30
N LEU A 302 -4.17 -6.92 21.02
CA LEU A 302 -4.02 -8.26 21.58
C LEU A 302 -2.97 -9.07 20.82
N THR A 303 -2.39 -10.05 21.50
CA THR A 303 -1.53 -11.07 20.87
C THR A 303 -2.39 -11.99 20.00
N PRO A 304 -2.12 -12.12 18.69
CA PRO A 304 -2.89 -13.00 17.82
C PRO A 304 -2.68 -14.47 18.18
N GLN A 305 -3.73 -15.26 18.07
CA GLN A 305 -3.66 -16.71 18.15
C GLN A 305 -3.54 -17.25 16.72
N ILE A 306 -2.39 -17.84 16.41
CA ILE A 306 -2.09 -18.26 15.04
C ILE A 306 -2.32 -19.76 14.85
N VAL A 307 -2.70 -20.12 13.64
CA VAL A 307 -2.82 -21.47 13.11
C VAL A 307 -1.85 -21.57 11.93
N ALA A 308 -1.00 -22.60 11.93
CA ALA A 308 -0.08 -22.89 10.85
C ALA A 308 -0.38 -24.28 10.30
N GLU A 309 -0.63 -24.38 8.99
CA GLU A 309 -1.09 -25.61 8.33
C GLU A 309 -0.40 -25.78 6.98
N SER A 310 -0.18 -27.03 6.59
CA SER A 310 0.28 -27.35 5.24
C SER A 310 -0.73 -26.87 4.19
N ALA A 311 -0.24 -26.36 3.07
CA ALA A 311 -1.07 -25.90 1.96
C ALA A 311 -0.43 -26.26 0.62
N PRO A 312 -1.19 -26.41 -0.48
CA PRO A 312 -0.64 -26.83 -1.77
C PRO A 312 0.59 -26.05 -2.28
N TRP A 313 0.71 -24.78 -1.89
CA TRP A 313 1.82 -23.87 -2.23
C TRP A 313 2.98 -23.85 -1.21
N GLY A 314 2.84 -24.50 -0.06
CA GLY A 314 3.83 -24.54 1.02
C GLY A 314 3.16 -24.62 2.39
N VAL A 315 3.12 -23.49 3.09
CA VAL A 315 2.45 -23.35 4.39
C VAL A 315 1.51 -22.15 4.36
N ASN A 316 0.33 -22.33 4.95
CA ASN A 316 -0.61 -21.27 5.27
C ASN A 316 -0.53 -20.95 6.75
N VAL A 317 -0.48 -19.66 7.09
CA VAL A 317 -0.55 -19.20 8.48
C VAL A 317 -1.65 -18.16 8.59
N THR A 318 -2.65 -18.43 9.42
CA THR A 318 -3.83 -17.59 9.62
C THR A 318 -4.03 -17.29 11.10
N TRP A 319 -4.75 -16.22 11.39
CA TRP A 319 -5.19 -15.87 12.73
C TRP A 319 -6.46 -15.05 12.66
N ASP A 320 -7.17 -14.91 13.78
CA ASP A 320 -8.30 -14.00 13.85
C ASP A 320 -7.83 -12.55 13.71
N LYS A 321 -8.61 -11.75 12.99
CA LYS A 321 -8.35 -10.31 12.85
C LYS A 321 -8.33 -9.66 14.23
N VAL A 322 -7.20 -9.01 14.57
CA VAL A 322 -7.06 -8.20 15.78
C VAL A 322 -7.59 -6.79 15.50
N TYR A 323 -8.70 -6.43 16.15
CA TYR A 323 -9.30 -5.11 16.03
C TYR A 323 -8.32 -4.00 16.44
N GLY A 324 -8.29 -2.90 15.69
CA GLY A 324 -7.39 -1.78 15.97
C GLY A 324 -5.95 -1.97 15.50
N SER A 325 -5.62 -3.15 14.96
CA SER A 325 -4.31 -3.44 14.40
C SER A 325 -4.10 -2.72 13.06
N ARG A 326 -2.89 -2.18 12.85
CA ARG A 326 -2.44 -1.54 11.61
C ARG A 326 -1.62 -2.46 10.72
N GLY A 327 -1.48 -3.72 11.14
CA GLY A 327 -0.69 -4.74 10.46
C GLY A 327 -0.10 -5.71 11.48
N TYR A 328 0.65 -6.67 11.01
CA TYR A 328 1.25 -7.69 11.83
C TYR A 328 2.72 -7.81 11.50
N ASP A 329 3.57 -7.81 12.52
CA ASP A 329 4.94 -8.28 12.34
C ASP A 329 4.88 -9.81 12.31
N THR A 330 5.53 -10.40 11.32
CA THR A 330 5.59 -11.85 11.14
C THR A 330 7.04 -12.30 11.22
N ARG A 331 7.25 -13.53 11.69
CA ARG A 331 8.55 -14.18 11.56
C ARG A 331 8.42 -15.66 11.32
N SER A 332 9.33 -16.19 10.51
CA SER A 332 9.39 -17.60 10.14
C SER A 332 10.83 -18.10 10.13
N ARG A 333 11.03 -19.40 10.37
CA ARG A 333 12.32 -20.07 10.19
C ARG A 333 12.13 -21.55 9.94
N VAL A 334 13.10 -22.18 9.28
CA VAL A 334 13.17 -23.65 9.26
C VAL A 334 13.38 -24.13 10.70
N LYS A 335 12.64 -25.16 11.11
CA LYS A 335 12.68 -25.69 12.47
C LYS A 335 14.11 -26.08 12.85
N GLY A 336 14.56 -25.59 14.01
CA GLY A 336 15.93 -25.78 14.50
C GLY A 336 16.92 -24.71 14.04
N SER A 337 16.56 -23.82 13.10
CA SER A 337 17.37 -22.62 12.80
C SER A 337 17.39 -21.67 14.00
N MET A 338 18.53 -21.02 14.23
CA MET A 338 18.63 -19.97 15.26
C MET A 338 18.14 -18.61 14.77
N THR A 339 18.14 -18.39 13.46
CA THR A 339 17.82 -17.09 12.85
C THR A 339 16.38 -17.06 12.37
N TRP A 340 15.65 -16.01 12.76
CA TRP A 340 14.33 -15.70 12.26
C TRP A 340 14.41 -14.83 11.01
N SER A 341 13.62 -15.16 9.99
CA SER A 341 13.31 -14.27 8.89
C SER A 341 12.06 -13.48 9.25
N GLU A 342 12.20 -12.15 9.37
CA GLU A 342 11.11 -11.26 9.75
C GLU A 342 10.45 -10.59 8.53
N GLY A 343 9.18 -10.27 8.66
CA GLY A 343 8.38 -9.60 7.64
C GLY A 343 7.18 -8.88 8.26
N VAL A 344 6.33 -8.34 7.39
CA VAL A 344 5.08 -7.69 7.78
C VAL A 344 3.92 -8.22 6.95
N SER A 345 2.73 -8.28 7.54
CA SER A 345 1.48 -8.55 6.82
C SER A 345 0.44 -7.47 7.12
N ASN A 346 -0.22 -6.97 6.09
CA ASN A 346 -1.31 -5.99 6.21
C ASN A 346 -2.68 -6.65 6.45
N THR A 347 -2.71 -7.98 6.54
CA THR A 347 -3.91 -8.78 6.76
C THR A 347 -3.65 -9.88 7.77
N ASN A 348 -4.68 -10.57 8.23
CA ASN A 348 -4.59 -11.62 9.24
C ASN A 348 -4.14 -12.98 8.67
N ARG A 349 -3.16 -12.94 7.76
CA ARG A 349 -2.65 -14.08 7.03
C ARG A 349 -1.23 -13.86 6.52
N MET A 350 -0.44 -14.93 6.45
CA MET A 350 0.80 -15.01 5.66
C MET A 350 0.97 -16.41 5.06
N HIS A 351 1.90 -16.53 4.12
CA HIS A 351 2.19 -17.78 3.43
C HIS A 351 3.70 -18.00 3.32
N ILE A 352 4.14 -19.26 3.33
CA ILE A 352 5.46 -19.64 2.82
C ILE A 352 5.24 -20.31 1.48
N THR A 353 5.59 -19.62 0.40
CA THR A 353 5.40 -20.11 -0.98
C THR A 353 6.71 -20.50 -1.66
N PHE A 354 7.87 -20.13 -1.11
CA PHE A 354 9.18 -20.53 -1.61
C PHE A 354 9.87 -21.45 -0.59
N THR A 355 9.54 -22.73 -0.65
CA THR A 355 10.05 -23.79 0.25
C THR A 355 10.02 -25.12 -0.48
N ALA A 356 10.88 -26.07 -0.12
CA ALA A 356 10.75 -27.45 -0.57
C ALA A 356 9.64 -28.18 0.22
N ALA A 357 9.09 -29.26 -0.37
CA ALA A 357 8.19 -30.17 0.34
C ALA A 357 8.90 -30.85 1.52
N GLY A 358 8.18 -31.10 2.61
CA GLY A 358 8.69 -31.81 3.79
C GLY A 358 9.54 -30.95 4.73
N VAL A 359 9.75 -29.66 4.43
CA VAL A 359 10.45 -28.74 5.33
C VAL A 359 9.54 -28.35 6.49
N ASP A 360 9.98 -28.59 7.71
CA ASP A 360 9.31 -28.11 8.92
C ASP A 360 9.65 -26.64 9.17
N TRP A 361 8.63 -25.81 9.32
CA TRP A 361 8.74 -24.39 9.62
C TRP A 361 8.19 -24.06 11.00
N GLU A 362 8.76 -23.02 11.61
CA GLU A 362 8.28 -22.38 12.84
C GLU A 362 7.84 -20.96 12.54
N PHE A 363 6.77 -20.49 13.21
CA PHE A 363 6.13 -19.21 12.97
C PHE A 363 5.77 -18.50 14.26
N GLN A 364 5.89 -17.18 14.25
CA GLN A 364 5.28 -16.30 15.24
C GLN A 364 4.74 -15.04 14.57
N VAL A 365 3.69 -14.49 15.15
CA VAL A 365 3.06 -13.24 14.70
C VAL A 365 2.78 -12.37 15.91
N ARG A 366 2.92 -11.05 15.77
CA ARG A 366 2.39 -10.07 16.73
C ARG A 366 1.60 -9.00 15.99
N ALA A 367 0.57 -8.49 16.62
CA ALA A 367 -0.20 -7.36 16.09
C ALA A 367 0.56 -6.05 16.36
N SER A 368 0.45 -5.11 15.43
CA SER A 368 1.16 -3.83 15.49
C SER A 368 0.20 -2.68 15.24
N ARG A 369 0.25 -1.65 16.11
CA ARG A 369 -0.35 -0.34 15.85
C ARG A 369 0.69 0.72 15.46
N GLY A 370 1.97 0.39 15.41
CA GLY A 370 3.00 1.39 15.19
C GLY A 370 4.40 0.80 15.14
N ALA A 371 5.36 1.64 14.71
CA ALA A 371 6.74 1.21 14.53
C ALA A 371 7.42 0.85 15.86
N ALA A 372 7.17 1.61 16.92
CA ALA A 372 7.80 1.39 18.23
C ALA A 372 7.22 0.18 18.95
N ASP A 373 8.05 -0.56 19.70
CA ASP A 373 7.65 -1.80 20.39
C ASP A 373 6.51 -1.62 21.40
N LYS A 374 6.37 -0.43 22.02
CA LYS A 374 5.25 -0.11 22.90
C LYS A 374 3.87 -0.17 22.23
N TYR A 375 3.83 -0.14 20.89
CA TYR A 375 2.61 -0.23 20.08
C TYR A 375 2.32 -1.64 19.57
N LYS A 376 3.08 -2.64 20.05
CA LYS A 376 3.02 -4.02 19.55
C LYS A 376 2.62 -4.95 20.68
N SER A 377 1.86 -5.99 20.34
CA SER A 377 1.61 -7.08 21.28
C SER A 377 2.86 -7.96 21.45
N ALA A 378 2.83 -8.86 22.43
CA ALA A 378 3.84 -9.91 22.51
C ALA A 378 3.77 -10.79 21.25
N TRP A 379 4.89 -11.44 20.90
CA TRP A 379 4.87 -12.51 19.92
C TRP A 379 3.92 -13.63 20.37
N SER A 380 3.16 -14.19 19.44
CA SER A 380 2.39 -15.42 19.68
C SER A 380 3.30 -16.56 20.12
N ASP A 381 2.72 -17.63 20.65
CA ASP A 381 3.44 -18.90 20.78
C ASP A 381 3.98 -19.36 19.43
N VAL A 382 5.08 -20.11 19.46
CA VAL A 382 5.63 -20.73 18.25
C VAL A 382 4.63 -21.78 17.75
N LYS A 383 4.21 -21.64 16.49
CA LYS A 383 3.49 -22.70 15.77
C LYS A 383 4.36 -23.31 14.70
N THR A 384 4.11 -24.59 14.42
CA THR A 384 4.90 -25.35 13.45
C THR A 384 4.01 -25.95 12.38
N ALA A 385 4.49 -25.98 11.14
CA ALA A 385 3.84 -26.71 10.07
C ALA A 385 4.87 -27.23 9.07
N THR A 386 4.60 -28.39 8.48
CA THR A 386 5.42 -28.97 7.42
C THR A 386 4.94 -28.45 6.08
N ALA A 387 5.83 -27.91 5.26
CA ALA A 387 5.49 -27.42 3.93
C ALA A 387 5.08 -28.59 3.01
N THR A 388 3.94 -28.43 2.33
CA THR A 388 3.57 -29.29 1.21
C THR A 388 3.76 -28.52 -0.10
N LYS A 389 4.11 -29.22 -1.18
CA LYS A 389 4.26 -28.63 -2.52
C LYS A 389 3.59 -29.54 -3.53
N SER A 390 2.28 -29.36 -3.69
CA SER A 390 1.47 -30.17 -4.59
C SER A 390 1.09 -29.42 -5.86
N GLY A 391 1.57 -28.18 -6.05
CA GLY A 391 1.40 -27.42 -7.29
C GLY A 391 1.92 -28.17 -8.52
N ALA A 392 1.34 -27.90 -9.69
CA ALA A 392 1.83 -28.43 -10.95
C ALA A 392 3.31 -28.01 -11.16
N PRO A 393 4.17 -28.84 -11.78
CA PRO A 393 5.52 -28.42 -12.13
C PRO A 393 5.51 -27.21 -13.06
N GLY A 394 6.63 -26.49 -13.13
CA GLY A 394 6.83 -25.45 -14.14
C GLY A 394 6.87 -26.04 -15.56
N PRO A 395 6.70 -25.21 -16.60
CA PRO A 395 6.72 -25.66 -17.98
C PRO A 395 8.11 -26.12 -18.43
N LYS A 396 8.15 -26.72 -19.61
CA LYS A 396 9.36 -27.29 -20.21
C LYS A 396 9.76 -26.54 -21.48
N GLY A 397 11.02 -26.71 -21.89
CA GLY A 397 11.50 -26.25 -23.19
C GLY A 397 11.36 -24.74 -23.37
N ILE A 398 11.61 -23.96 -22.32
CA ILE A 398 11.50 -22.50 -22.35
C ILE A 398 12.51 -21.94 -23.34
N GLN A 399 12.04 -21.15 -24.28
CA GLN A 399 12.88 -20.41 -25.22
C GLN A 399 12.62 -18.91 -25.11
N ALA A 400 13.68 -18.12 -25.26
CA ALA A 400 13.61 -16.66 -25.28
C ALA A 400 14.24 -16.13 -26.57
N ALA A 401 13.48 -15.35 -27.33
CA ALA A 401 13.92 -14.67 -28.53
C ALA A 401 13.82 -13.15 -28.31
N PRO A 402 14.94 -12.47 -27.98
CA PRO A 402 14.97 -11.02 -27.82
C PRO A 402 14.39 -10.29 -29.04
N LYS A 403 13.71 -9.19 -28.76
CA LYS A 403 13.20 -8.24 -29.75
C LYS A 403 13.61 -6.84 -29.35
N ASN A 404 13.42 -5.89 -30.26
CA ASN A 404 13.58 -4.48 -29.92
C ASN A 404 12.59 -4.11 -28.80
N GLY A 405 13.10 -3.66 -27.64
CA GLY A 405 12.31 -3.25 -26.48
C GLY A 405 11.54 -4.38 -25.79
N GLY A 406 11.89 -5.65 -26.02
CA GLY A 406 11.09 -6.78 -25.53
C GLY A 406 11.67 -8.17 -25.79
N VAL A 407 10.84 -9.19 -25.56
CA VAL A 407 11.19 -10.60 -25.75
C VAL A 407 9.96 -11.42 -26.15
N THR A 408 10.12 -12.32 -27.10
CA THR A 408 9.15 -13.42 -27.34
C THR A 408 9.62 -14.64 -26.57
N VAL A 409 8.74 -15.22 -25.76
CA VAL A 409 9.02 -16.41 -24.95
C VAL A 409 8.08 -17.53 -25.37
N THR A 410 8.59 -18.74 -25.54
CA THR A 410 7.78 -19.93 -25.85
C THR A 410 8.12 -21.07 -24.91
N TRP A 411 7.17 -21.96 -24.68
CA TRP A 411 7.34 -23.12 -23.80
C TRP A 411 6.33 -24.22 -24.13
N SER A 412 6.58 -25.41 -23.60
CA SER A 412 5.65 -26.54 -23.60
C SER A 412 5.08 -26.76 -22.19
N PRO A 413 3.85 -27.30 -22.06
CA PRO A 413 3.27 -27.61 -20.76
C PRO A 413 4.11 -28.62 -19.95
N PRO A 414 3.95 -28.66 -18.61
CA PRO A 414 4.57 -29.68 -17.78
C PRO A 414 4.08 -31.09 -18.15
N ASP A 415 4.85 -32.12 -17.77
CA ASP A 415 4.38 -33.50 -17.85
C ASP A 415 3.24 -33.77 -16.86
N GLY A 416 2.34 -34.69 -17.24
CA GLY A 416 1.13 -35.01 -16.49
C GLY A 416 -0.06 -34.15 -16.91
N SER A 417 -1.27 -34.71 -16.77
CA SER A 417 -2.52 -34.05 -17.18
C SER A 417 -2.98 -33.01 -16.14
N TRP A 418 -2.18 -31.96 -15.92
CA TRP A 418 -2.50 -30.89 -14.98
C TRP A 418 -3.54 -29.92 -15.56
N ALA A 419 -4.51 -29.52 -14.74
CA ALA A 419 -5.50 -28.50 -15.10
C ALA A 419 -4.92 -27.08 -15.03
N VAL A 420 -3.90 -26.79 -15.85
CA VAL A 420 -3.25 -25.48 -15.93
C VAL A 420 -4.23 -24.45 -16.50
N GLN A 421 -4.44 -23.36 -15.77
CA GLN A 421 -5.31 -22.26 -16.17
C GLN A 421 -4.52 -21.13 -16.84
N GLN A 422 -3.27 -20.91 -16.40
CA GLN A 422 -2.40 -19.85 -16.92
C GLN A 422 -0.94 -20.09 -16.54
N TYR A 423 -0.05 -19.33 -17.18
CA TYR A 423 1.37 -19.27 -16.89
C TYR A 423 1.76 -17.87 -16.42
N GLU A 424 2.55 -17.80 -15.37
CA GLU A 424 3.17 -16.59 -14.88
C GLU A 424 4.58 -16.49 -15.49
N VAL A 425 4.81 -15.52 -16.36
CA VAL A 425 6.13 -15.23 -16.92
C VAL A 425 6.80 -14.15 -16.08
N ILE A 426 7.99 -14.44 -15.59
CA ILE A 426 8.72 -13.70 -14.57
C ILE A 426 10.04 -13.23 -15.16
N VAL A 427 10.32 -11.93 -15.08
CA VAL A 427 11.58 -11.34 -15.53
C VAL A 427 12.22 -10.48 -14.44
N LEU A 428 13.54 -10.47 -14.39
CA LEU A 428 14.33 -9.64 -13.49
C LEU A 428 15.42 -8.91 -14.27
N ASP A 429 15.41 -7.58 -14.22
CA ASP A 429 16.48 -6.74 -14.77
C ASP A 429 17.73 -6.84 -13.88
N LYS A 430 18.84 -7.30 -14.45
CA LYS A 430 20.08 -7.54 -13.71
C LYS A 430 21.01 -6.35 -13.69
N ASP A 431 20.79 -5.39 -14.57
CA ASP A 431 21.64 -4.21 -14.70
C ASP A 431 21.17 -3.06 -13.80
N ILE A 432 20.00 -3.21 -13.16
CA ILE A 432 19.49 -2.29 -12.13
C ILE A 432 19.69 -2.92 -10.74
N PRO A 433 20.61 -2.38 -9.91
CA PRO A 433 20.75 -2.82 -8.53
C PRO A 433 19.44 -2.67 -7.75
N GLY A 434 18.98 -3.76 -7.12
CA GLY A 434 17.72 -3.77 -6.37
C GLY A 434 16.47 -3.75 -7.24
N ALA A 435 16.57 -4.14 -8.52
CA ALA A 435 15.41 -4.30 -9.39
C ALA A 435 14.34 -5.21 -8.75
N TYR A 436 13.08 -4.82 -8.92
CA TYR A 436 11.96 -5.68 -8.59
C TYR A 436 11.71 -6.68 -9.70
N ILE A 437 11.27 -7.87 -9.30
CA ILE A 437 10.74 -8.87 -10.23
C ILE A 437 9.48 -8.30 -10.90
N GLN A 438 9.39 -8.46 -12.22
CA GLN A 438 8.19 -8.19 -12.98
C GLN A 438 7.55 -9.52 -13.39
N ALA A 439 6.24 -9.65 -13.23
CA ALA A 439 5.53 -10.88 -13.54
C ALA A 439 4.15 -10.59 -14.14
N TRP A 440 3.78 -11.36 -15.15
CA TRP A 440 2.47 -11.26 -15.80
C TRP A 440 1.90 -12.63 -16.12
N SER A 441 0.58 -12.72 -16.13
CA SER A 441 -0.13 -13.92 -16.53
C SER A 441 -0.36 -13.96 -18.04
N PHE A 442 -0.20 -15.16 -18.60
CA PHE A 442 -0.50 -15.49 -19.99
C PHE A 442 -1.38 -16.74 -20.01
N GLY A 443 -2.25 -16.84 -21.02
CA GLY A 443 -3.10 -18.02 -21.21
C GLY A 443 -2.31 -19.29 -21.51
N THR A 444 -3.01 -20.37 -21.85
CA THR A 444 -2.43 -21.71 -21.98
C THR A 444 -1.72 -22.00 -23.32
N ASN A 445 -1.56 -20.98 -24.18
CA ASN A 445 -1.05 -21.14 -25.55
C ASN A 445 0.44 -21.48 -25.66
N GLY A 446 1.21 -21.46 -24.55
CA GLY A 446 2.64 -21.78 -24.58
C GLY A 446 3.53 -20.69 -25.18
N ALA A 447 3.04 -19.44 -25.24
CA ALA A 447 3.80 -18.32 -25.77
C ALA A 447 3.42 -16.99 -25.10
N ALA A 448 4.40 -16.09 -24.99
CA ALA A 448 4.25 -14.73 -24.50
C ALA A 448 5.07 -13.77 -25.36
N PHE A 449 4.60 -12.52 -25.44
CA PHE A 449 5.40 -11.40 -25.95
C PHE A 449 5.35 -10.26 -24.94
N ILE A 450 6.51 -9.89 -24.41
CA ILE A 450 6.68 -8.84 -23.42
C ILE A 450 7.40 -7.67 -24.10
N THR A 451 6.89 -6.46 -23.85
CA THR A 451 7.40 -5.18 -24.35
C THR A 451 7.69 -4.23 -23.18
N GLY A 452 8.31 -3.09 -23.48
CA GLY A 452 8.65 -2.09 -22.45
C GLY A 452 9.92 -2.42 -21.67
N LEU A 453 10.72 -3.37 -22.15
CA LEU A 453 12.03 -3.70 -21.58
C LEU A 453 13.11 -2.78 -22.16
N VAL A 454 14.17 -2.55 -21.39
CA VAL A 454 15.26 -1.66 -21.80
C VAL A 454 16.22 -2.40 -22.72
N ASN A 455 16.50 -1.82 -23.90
CA ASN A 455 17.47 -2.40 -24.82
C ASN A 455 18.88 -2.38 -24.22
N GLY A 456 19.61 -3.47 -24.45
CA GLY A 456 20.97 -3.64 -23.94
C GLY A 456 21.05 -4.12 -22.48
N HIS A 457 19.96 -4.07 -21.73
CA HIS A 457 19.92 -4.62 -20.37
C HIS A 457 19.82 -6.14 -20.38
N LYS A 458 20.47 -6.80 -19.41
CA LYS A 458 20.39 -8.25 -19.18
C LYS A 458 19.21 -8.61 -18.27
N TYR A 459 18.44 -9.61 -18.69
CA TYR A 459 17.30 -10.12 -17.93
C TYR A 459 17.43 -11.61 -17.63
N ASP A 460 17.10 -12.00 -16.40
CA ASP A 460 16.80 -13.39 -16.06
C ASP A 460 15.31 -13.68 -16.33
N LEU A 461 14.98 -14.94 -16.65
CA LEU A 461 13.64 -15.39 -17.05
C LEU A 461 13.24 -16.65 -16.27
N TRP A 462 12.01 -16.68 -15.77
CA TRP A 462 11.37 -17.89 -15.24
C TRP A 462 9.91 -17.97 -15.66
N ILE A 463 9.34 -19.16 -15.65
CA ILE A 463 7.90 -19.36 -15.85
C ILE A 463 7.35 -20.30 -14.80
N ALA A 464 6.27 -19.90 -14.12
CA ALA A 464 5.51 -20.75 -13.20
C ALA A 464 4.15 -21.13 -13.79
N THR A 465 3.62 -22.28 -13.41
CA THR A 465 2.24 -22.69 -13.72
C THR A 465 1.28 -22.21 -12.64
N TRP A 466 0.05 -21.94 -13.04
CA TRP A 466 -1.09 -21.81 -12.12
C TRP A 466 -2.14 -22.83 -12.54
N ALA A 467 -2.36 -23.84 -11.70
CA ALA A 467 -3.24 -24.96 -11.99
C ALA A 467 -4.31 -25.15 -10.91
N THR A 468 -5.48 -25.64 -11.30
CA THR A 468 -6.54 -25.95 -10.34
C THR A 468 -6.28 -27.30 -9.67
N ILE A 469 -6.17 -27.30 -8.35
CA ILE A 469 -5.95 -28.49 -7.52
C ILE A 469 -7.00 -28.48 -6.41
N ASN A 470 -7.85 -29.51 -6.37
CA ASN A 470 -8.97 -29.62 -5.42
C ASN A 470 -9.85 -28.35 -5.37
N GLY A 471 -10.11 -27.75 -6.55
CA GLY A 471 -10.93 -26.54 -6.67
C GLY A 471 -10.22 -25.22 -6.34
N GLN A 472 -8.95 -25.25 -5.93
CA GLN A 472 -8.14 -24.05 -5.64
C GLN A 472 -7.12 -23.81 -6.74
N LEU A 473 -6.88 -22.54 -7.08
CA LEU A 473 -5.83 -22.17 -8.02
C LEU A 473 -4.48 -22.11 -7.29
N VAL A 474 -3.54 -22.97 -7.69
CA VAL A 474 -2.26 -23.17 -6.99
C VAL A 474 -1.10 -22.87 -7.94
N ARG A 475 -0.15 -22.07 -7.44
CA ARG A 475 1.11 -21.79 -8.13
C ARG A 475 2.08 -22.96 -8.02
N GLY A 476 2.63 -23.36 -9.16
CA GLY A 476 3.76 -24.28 -9.27
C GLY A 476 5.10 -23.65 -8.95
N ASP A 477 6.13 -24.46 -8.78
CA ASP A 477 7.50 -23.96 -8.72
C ASP A 477 7.95 -23.48 -10.10
N PRO A 478 8.62 -22.32 -10.19
CA PRO A 478 9.03 -21.77 -11.47
C PRO A 478 10.16 -22.58 -12.11
N THR A 479 10.07 -22.81 -13.43
CA THR A 479 11.19 -23.33 -14.24
C THR A 479 12.00 -22.15 -14.77
N GLY A 480 13.33 -22.22 -14.63
CA GLY A 480 14.25 -21.23 -15.20
C GLY A 480 14.33 -21.33 -16.73
N GLY A 481 14.27 -20.18 -17.40
CA GLY A 481 14.50 -20.03 -18.83
C GLY A 481 15.88 -19.44 -19.13
N PRO A 482 16.26 -19.34 -20.41
CA PRO A 482 17.50 -18.67 -20.81
C PRO A 482 17.38 -17.16 -20.57
N GLY A 483 18.41 -16.58 -19.95
CA GLY A 483 18.54 -15.13 -19.83
C GLY A 483 18.69 -14.46 -21.20
N PHE A 484 18.30 -13.19 -21.31
CA PHE A 484 18.14 -12.53 -22.60
C PHE A 484 18.44 -11.02 -22.52
N THR A 485 18.72 -10.40 -23.69
CA THR A 485 19.08 -8.98 -23.79
C THR A 485 18.26 -8.30 -24.90
N PRO A 486 17.24 -7.49 -24.60
CA PRO A 486 16.43 -6.82 -25.62
C PRO A 486 17.27 -5.98 -26.59
N GLY A 487 16.84 -5.93 -27.85
CA GLY A 487 17.51 -5.17 -28.91
C GLY A 487 18.75 -5.84 -29.52
N SER A 488 19.18 -6.99 -29.03
CA SER A 488 20.29 -7.76 -29.62
C SER A 488 19.85 -8.46 -30.93
N GLY A 489 20.49 -8.15 -32.05
CA GLY A 489 20.10 -8.67 -33.37
C GLY A 489 20.78 -9.99 -33.80
N ALA A 490 22.09 -10.12 -33.64
CA ALA A 490 22.86 -11.27 -34.11
C ALA A 490 23.81 -11.81 -33.02
N VAL A 491 23.94 -13.14 -32.94
CA VAL A 491 24.81 -13.80 -31.96
C VAL A 491 26.24 -13.80 -32.48
N GLY A 492 27.08 -12.89 -31.98
CA GLY A 492 28.50 -12.83 -32.34
C GLY A 492 29.29 -14.01 -31.79
N VAL A 493 30.24 -14.53 -32.56
CA VAL A 493 31.18 -15.56 -32.10
C VAL A 493 32.22 -14.90 -31.17
N PRO A 494 32.49 -15.46 -29.97
CA PRO A 494 33.55 -14.96 -29.10
C PRO A 494 34.90 -14.95 -29.80
N SER A 495 35.73 -13.94 -29.51
CA SER A 495 37.09 -13.85 -30.03
C SER A 495 38.09 -13.69 -28.89
N GLY A 496 39.37 -13.90 -29.20
CA GLY A 496 40.45 -13.71 -28.23
C GLY A 496 40.39 -14.65 -27.03
N LEU A 497 39.87 -15.87 -27.21
CA LEU A 497 39.96 -16.90 -26.17
C LEU A 497 41.42 -17.11 -25.77
N LYS A 498 41.67 -17.18 -24.47
CA LYS A 498 42.95 -17.49 -23.85
C LYS A 498 42.73 -18.60 -22.84
N VAL A 499 43.61 -19.59 -22.86
CA VAL A 499 43.64 -20.71 -21.91
C VAL A 499 44.96 -20.60 -21.15
N THR A 500 44.87 -20.33 -19.84
CA THR A 500 46.04 -20.18 -18.96
C THR A 500 46.08 -21.36 -18.01
N THR A 501 47.08 -22.23 -18.17
CA THR A 501 47.31 -23.34 -17.25
C THR A 501 47.79 -22.82 -15.89
N LYS A 502 47.11 -23.20 -14.81
CA LYS A 502 47.51 -22.87 -13.42
C LYS A 502 48.34 -23.97 -12.79
N ASP A 503 47.91 -25.20 -12.97
CA ASP A 503 48.55 -26.41 -12.47
C ASP A 503 48.21 -27.59 -13.39
N ALA A 504 48.59 -28.81 -13.01
CA ALA A 504 48.39 -30.00 -13.85
C ALA A 504 46.92 -30.32 -14.14
N THR A 505 45.97 -29.78 -13.38
CA THR A 505 44.53 -30.12 -13.42
C THR A 505 43.59 -28.92 -13.54
N THR A 506 44.13 -27.70 -13.59
CA THR A 506 43.36 -26.45 -13.54
C THR A 506 43.76 -25.46 -14.63
N VAL A 507 42.78 -24.83 -15.28
CA VAL A 507 42.95 -23.74 -16.24
C VAL A 507 42.07 -22.54 -15.91
N ASP A 508 42.55 -21.34 -16.24
CA ASP A 508 41.75 -20.12 -16.34
C ASP A 508 41.50 -19.77 -17.81
N LEU A 509 40.25 -19.53 -18.15
CA LEU A 509 39.80 -19.10 -19.47
C LEU A 509 39.47 -17.61 -19.45
N GLY A 510 39.75 -16.90 -20.54
CA GLY A 510 39.30 -15.52 -20.76
C GLY A 510 39.06 -15.22 -22.23
N TRP A 511 38.06 -14.39 -22.55
CA TRP A 511 37.71 -14.02 -23.93
C TRP A 511 37.20 -12.58 -24.02
N ALA A 512 37.05 -12.05 -25.23
CA ALA A 512 36.47 -10.72 -25.45
C ALA A 512 34.93 -10.74 -25.29
N ALA A 513 34.37 -9.68 -24.70
CA ALA A 513 32.93 -9.52 -24.60
C ALA A 513 32.28 -9.37 -25.99
N VAL A 514 31.15 -10.05 -26.19
CA VAL A 514 30.29 -9.89 -27.35
C VAL A 514 29.11 -8.99 -26.99
N THR A 515 28.91 -7.94 -27.78
CA THR A 515 27.81 -6.99 -27.59
C THR A 515 26.46 -7.70 -27.63
N GLY A 516 25.63 -7.45 -26.61
CA GLY A 516 24.29 -8.05 -26.51
C GLY A 516 24.26 -9.46 -25.94
N ALA A 517 25.40 -10.07 -25.59
CA ALA A 517 25.45 -11.39 -24.97
C ALA A 517 24.66 -11.43 -23.65
N SER A 518 23.74 -12.39 -23.53
CA SER A 518 23.09 -12.75 -22.26
C SER A 518 23.84 -13.83 -21.48
N GLY A 519 24.94 -14.35 -22.04
CA GLY A 519 25.87 -15.25 -21.39
C GLY A 519 26.77 -15.97 -22.40
N TYR A 520 27.59 -16.90 -21.91
CA TYR A 520 28.49 -17.73 -22.71
C TYR A 520 28.42 -19.19 -22.28
N LYS A 521 28.72 -20.12 -23.20
CA LYS A 521 28.97 -21.52 -22.86
C LYS A 521 30.42 -21.86 -23.15
N VAL A 522 31.05 -22.54 -22.19
CA VAL A 522 32.37 -23.16 -22.37
C VAL A 522 32.18 -24.62 -22.74
N TYR A 523 32.89 -25.02 -23.77
CA TYR A 523 32.97 -26.38 -24.27
C TYR A 523 34.37 -26.92 -24.06
N LEU A 524 34.47 -28.19 -23.70
CA LEU A 524 35.72 -28.92 -23.60
C LEU A 524 35.61 -30.33 -24.16
N ARG A 525 36.73 -30.90 -24.58
CA ARG A 525 36.87 -32.33 -24.86
C ARG A 525 38.29 -32.78 -24.60
N ASN A 526 38.48 -34.08 -24.39
CA ASN A 526 39.80 -34.68 -24.38
C ASN A 526 40.24 -34.93 -25.84
N ILE A 527 41.40 -34.38 -26.21
CA ILE A 527 41.92 -34.44 -27.58
C ILE A 527 42.50 -35.82 -27.94
N ASN A 528 42.74 -36.68 -26.95
CA ASN A 528 43.42 -37.97 -27.14
C ASN A 528 42.48 -39.18 -27.24
N ASP A 529 41.21 -39.03 -26.89
CA ASP A 529 40.25 -40.15 -26.84
C ASP A 529 39.10 -40.03 -27.86
N GLY A 530 39.10 -38.97 -28.68
CA GLY A 530 38.06 -38.73 -29.67
C GLY A 530 36.70 -38.36 -29.05
N SER A 531 36.66 -37.97 -27.78
CA SER A 531 35.43 -37.56 -27.10
C SER A 531 34.72 -36.39 -27.81
N ALA A 532 33.39 -36.42 -27.77
CA ALA A 532 32.57 -35.28 -28.17
C ALA A 532 32.75 -34.13 -27.18
N TYR A 533 32.53 -32.90 -27.64
CA TYR A 533 32.50 -31.75 -26.74
C TYR A 533 31.40 -31.90 -25.69
N SER A 534 31.78 -31.75 -24.43
CA SER A 534 30.86 -31.51 -23.31
C SER A 534 30.83 -30.02 -22.97
N THR A 535 29.85 -29.61 -22.18
CA THR A 535 29.78 -28.27 -21.58
C THR A 535 30.03 -28.36 -20.09
N ASP A 536 30.56 -27.30 -19.50
CA ASP A 536 30.75 -27.20 -18.04
C ASP A 536 29.43 -26.94 -17.26
N GLY A 537 28.31 -27.45 -17.78
CA GLY A 537 27.00 -27.43 -17.13
C GLY A 537 26.28 -26.08 -16.98
N GLY A 538 26.98 -24.93 -17.08
CA GLY A 538 26.44 -23.60 -16.78
C GLY A 538 26.53 -22.56 -17.90
N VAL A 539 25.71 -21.51 -17.76
CA VAL A 539 25.83 -20.27 -18.54
C VAL A 539 26.70 -19.28 -17.76
N ILE A 540 27.80 -18.84 -18.38
CA ILE A 540 28.76 -17.94 -17.77
C ILE A 540 28.36 -16.50 -18.10
N GLN A 541 28.17 -15.67 -17.08
CA GLN A 541 27.71 -14.28 -17.24
C GLN A 541 28.84 -13.28 -17.49
N GLY A 542 30.07 -13.67 -17.12
CA GLY A 542 31.30 -12.91 -17.36
C GLY A 542 32.05 -13.35 -18.61
N THR A 543 33.25 -12.81 -18.79
CA THR A 543 34.14 -13.11 -19.92
C THR A 543 35.37 -13.93 -19.51
N SER A 544 35.27 -14.62 -18.38
CA SER A 544 36.31 -15.48 -17.83
C SER A 544 35.68 -16.63 -17.07
N HIS A 545 36.38 -17.76 -17.01
CA HIS A 545 35.90 -18.95 -16.30
C HIS A 545 37.07 -19.84 -15.87
N GLY A 546 37.05 -20.30 -14.62
CA GLY A 546 38.04 -21.26 -14.10
C GLY A 546 37.51 -22.68 -14.17
N MET A 547 38.33 -23.62 -14.62
CA MET A 547 37.99 -25.04 -14.70
C MET A 547 39.04 -25.90 -14.00
N ALA A 548 38.60 -26.82 -13.15
CA ALA A 548 39.44 -27.73 -12.38
C ALA A 548 39.08 -29.21 -12.63
N PHE A 549 39.81 -30.12 -11.97
CA PHE A 549 39.61 -31.58 -12.07
C PHE A 549 39.80 -32.15 -13.49
N LEU A 550 40.67 -31.54 -14.29
CA LEU A 550 40.98 -31.95 -15.66
C LEU A 550 42.02 -33.08 -15.67
N PHE A 551 41.57 -34.32 -15.44
CA PHE A 551 42.42 -35.52 -15.42
C PHE A 551 42.50 -36.22 -16.79
N PRO A 552 43.65 -36.83 -17.15
CA PRO A 552 44.88 -37.00 -16.36
C PRO A 552 45.86 -35.82 -16.47
N GLY A 553 45.43 -34.70 -17.06
CA GLY A 553 46.20 -33.47 -17.11
C GLY A 553 45.61 -32.49 -18.11
N VAL A 554 45.72 -31.18 -17.84
CA VAL A 554 45.11 -30.12 -18.65
C VAL A 554 45.52 -30.18 -20.13
N TRP A 555 46.75 -30.59 -20.43
CA TRP A 555 47.28 -30.69 -21.81
C TRP A 555 46.59 -31.74 -22.69
N ASN A 556 45.68 -32.53 -22.11
CA ASN A 556 44.84 -33.46 -22.84
C ASN A 556 43.52 -32.81 -23.27
N PHE A 557 43.27 -31.54 -22.94
CA PHE A 557 42.00 -30.87 -23.20
C PHE A 557 42.17 -29.66 -24.13
N GLU A 558 41.16 -29.44 -24.97
CA GLU A 558 40.97 -28.18 -25.67
C GLU A 558 39.64 -27.54 -25.31
N PHE A 559 39.61 -26.21 -25.35
CA PHE A 559 38.51 -25.39 -24.89
C PHE A 559 38.03 -24.47 -26.00
N CYS A 560 36.73 -24.28 -26.10
CA CYS A 560 36.12 -23.26 -26.95
C CYS A 560 34.92 -22.65 -26.26
N VAL A 561 34.55 -21.45 -26.71
CA VAL A 561 33.47 -20.65 -26.10
C VAL A 561 32.49 -20.20 -27.17
N SER A 562 31.19 -20.26 -26.89
CA SER A 562 30.13 -19.64 -27.68
C SER A 562 29.40 -18.56 -26.88
N THR A 563 28.74 -17.65 -27.59
CA THR A 563 27.87 -16.63 -27.00
C THR A 563 26.43 -17.09 -27.02
N LEU A 564 25.67 -16.72 -25.99
CA LEU A 564 24.22 -16.84 -25.93
C LEU A 564 23.55 -15.47 -26.00
N VAL A 565 22.44 -15.42 -26.74
CA VAL A 565 21.52 -14.28 -26.80
C VAL A 565 20.10 -14.85 -26.74
N GLY A 566 19.52 -14.87 -25.53
CA GLY A 566 18.33 -15.67 -25.28
C GLY A 566 18.62 -17.15 -25.52
N SER A 567 17.79 -17.80 -26.34
CA SER A 567 17.97 -19.19 -26.78
C SER A 567 18.92 -19.36 -27.96
N ALA A 568 19.31 -18.27 -28.63
CA ALA A 568 20.20 -18.36 -29.78
C ALA A 568 21.66 -18.49 -29.32
N GLU A 569 22.40 -19.39 -29.95
CA GLU A 569 23.81 -19.65 -29.65
C GLU A 569 24.68 -19.44 -30.90
N SER A 570 25.84 -18.80 -30.73
CA SER A 570 26.78 -18.58 -31.84
C SER A 570 27.50 -19.87 -32.22
N ALA A 571 28.22 -19.85 -33.36
CA ALA A 571 29.30 -20.82 -33.53
C ALA A 571 30.32 -20.71 -32.39
N LYS A 572 31.06 -21.79 -32.14
CA LYS A 572 32.15 -21.80 -31.16
C LYS A 572 33.33 -20.96 -31.68
N SER A 573 34.01 -20.28 -30.78
CA SER A 573 35.33 -19.70 -31.06
C SER A 573 36.34 -20.78 -31.46
N PRO A 574 37.47 -20.42 -32.09
CA PRO A 574 38.57 -21.35 -32.31
C PRO A 574 38.98 -22.02 -31.00
N CYS A 575 39.08 -23.35 -31.03
CA CYS A 575 39.44 -24.13 -29.85
C CYS A 575 40.92 -23.98 -29.53
N ILE A 576 41.25 -23.93 -28.25
CA ILE A 576 42.63 -23.80 -27.77
C ILE A 576 42.94 -24.95 -26.84
N ALA A 577 43.96 -25.74 -27.19
CA ALA A 577 44.52 -26.75 -26.31
C ALA A 577 45.26 -26.10 -25.15
N ALA A 578 45.04 -26.60 -23.93
CA ALA A 578 45.82 -26.16 -22.78
C ALA A 578 47.28 -26.62 -22.91
N GLN A 579 48.20 -25.79 -22.42
CA GLN A 579 49.62 -26.14 -22.41
C GLN A 579 49.97 -26.93 -21.16
N ARG A 580 51.07 -27.70 -21.24
CA ARG A 580 51.63 -28.34 -20.05
C ARG A 580 52.13 -27.25 -19.09
N PRO A 581 51.87 -27.36 -17.78
CA PRO A 581 52.52 -26.50 -16.80
C PRO A 581 54.05 -26.66 -16.93
N ALA A 582 54.76 -25.55 -16.77
CA ALA A 582 56.22 -25.48 -16.89
C ALA A 582 56.94 -26.33 -15.83
#